data_AF-A0A453KJR8-F1
#
_entry.id   AF-A0A453KJR8-F1
#
_cell.length_a   1.000
_cell.length_b   1.000
_cell.length_c   1.000
_cell.angle_alpha   90.00
_cell.angle_beta   90.00
_cell.angle_gamma   90.00
#
_symmetry.space_group_name_H-M   'P 1'
#
loop_
_entity.id
_entity.type
_entity.pdbx_description
1 polymer ?
#
loop_
_entity_poly.entity_id
_entity_poly.type
_entity_poly.pdbx_seq_one_letter_code
_entity_poly.pdbx_strand_id
1 'polypeptide(L)'
;TACSSSSVECRDKLEEEETEEPCDVLYTYGDLGQKCFGTIGRCSTEILIFLSQAGGSVAYLIFIAQNLHSMLTQFMSPDTFIFAILLPMQIALSFVRSLSSLSPFSIFADACNVLAMAIVIKEDIRLFDHPFADRSAFNGLWAIPFSFGVALFCFEGFSMTLALEASMAERKKFKWVLSQALVCIMFVYACFGVCGYLAYGEATKDIVTLNLHNSWSSSAVKI
;
A
#
# COMPACT_ATOMS: atom_id res chain seq x y z
N THR A 1 -24.28 -24.84 -7.75
CA THR A 1 -24.03 -24.75 -9.20
C THR A 1 -24.67 -23.51 -9.85
N ALA A 2 -25.71 -22.89 -9.28
CA ALA A 2 -26.34 -21.66 -9.83
C ALA A 2 -25.59 -20.34 -9.51
N CYS A 3 -24.72 -20.32 -8.49
CA CYS A 3 -23.95 -19.12 -8.12
C CYS A 3 -22.76 -18.89 -9.09
N SER A 4 -22.15 -19.98 -9.56
CA SER A 4 -21.05 -19.93 -10.53
C SER A 4 -21.50 -19.50 -11.92
N SER A 5 -22.73 -19.83 -12.34
CA SER A 5 -23.27 -19.37 -13.63
C SER A 5 -23.62 -17.87 -13.59
N SER A 6 -24.13 -17.37 -12.47
CA SER A 6 -24.45 -15.94 -12.30
C SER A 6 -23.20 -15.05 -12.38
N SER A 7 -22.10 -15.46 -11.74
CA SER A 7 -20.84 -14.70 -11.80
C SER A 7 -20.19 -14.71 -13.18
N VAL A 8 -20.31 -15.79 -13.96
CA VAL A 8 -19.76 -15.85 -15.33
C VAL A 8 -20.60 -15.00 -16.29
N GLU A 9 -21.92 -15.06 -16.19
CA GLU A 9 -22.81 -14.24 -17.02
C GLU A 9 -22.72 -12.75 -16.67
N CYS A 10 -22.41 -12.43 -15.41
CA CYS A 10 -22.10 -11.07 -14.99
C CYS A 10 -20.73 -10.61 -15.49
N ARG A 11 -19.73 -11.51 -15.54
CA ARG A 11 -18.41 -11.24 -16.12
C ARG A 11 -18.50 -10.97 -17.63
N ASP A 12 -19.24 -11.81 -18.36
CA ASP A 12 -19.41 -11.65 -19.81
C ASP A 12 -20.19 -10.36 -20.14
N LYS A 13 -21.21 -9.98 -19.34
CA LYS A 13 -21.89 -8.68 -19.49
C LYS A 13 -21.00 -7.47 -19.17
N LEU A 14 -20.07 -7.61 -18.23
CA LEU A 14 -19.07 -6.57 -17.92
C LEU A 14 -18.02 -6.45 -19.06
N GLU A 15 -17.64 -7.57 -19.68
CA GLU A 15 -16.69 -7.61 -20.81
C GLU A 15 -17.33 -7.09 -22.12
N GLU A 16 -18.61 -7.35 -22.36
CA GLU A 16 -19.35 -6.83 -23.52
C GLU A 16 -19.60 -5.30 -23.43
N GLU A 17 -19.91 -4.75 -22.25
CA GLU A 17 -20.22 -3.32 -22.09
C GLU A 17 -18.98 -2.41 -21.92
N GLU A 18 -17.81 -2.93 -21.51
CA GLU A 18 -16.53 -2.18 -21.59
C GLU A 18 -16.19 -1.75 -23.03
N THR A 19 -16.82 -2.39 -24.02
CA THR A 19 -16.59 -2.14 -25.45
C THR A 19 -17.59 -1.12 -26.04
N GLU A 20 -18.75 -0.89 -25.40
CA GLU A 20 -19.86 -0.14 -26.03
C GLU A 20 -20.30 1.17 -25.33
N GLU A 21 -20.01 1.42 -24.04
CA GLU A 21 -20.54 2.62 -23.34
C GLU A 21 -19.65 3.89 -23.47
N PRO A 22 -20.25 5.08 -23.66
CA PRO A 22 -19.52 6.33 -23.92
C PRO A 22 -18.74 6.81 -22.68
N CYS A 23 -17.49 7.25 -22.89
CA CYS A 23 -16.45 7.60 -21.90
C CYS A 23 -16.77 8.61 -20.77
N ASP A 24 -18.01 9.08 -20.59
CA ASP A 24 -18.33 10.20 -19.68
C ASP A 24 -19.03 9.82 -18.37
N VAL A 25 -19.44 8.57 -18.16
CA VAL A 25 -20.04 8.15 -16.88
C VAL A 25 -18.94 7.68 -15.92
N LEU A 26 -18.73 8.43 -14.83
CA LEU A 26 -17.84 8.01 -13.73
C LEU A 26 -18.51 6.86 -12.95
N TYR A 27 -18.20 5.64 -13.32
CA TYR A 27 -18.61 4.47 -12.55
C TYR A 27 -17.80 4.38 -11.25
N THR A 28 -18.48 4.09 -10.14
CA THR A 28 -17.85 3.72 -8.87
C THR A 28 -17.99 2.22 -8.62
N TYR A 29 -17.14 1.66 -7.76
CA TYR A 29 -17.28 0.26 -7.35
C TYR A 29 -18.65 -0.03 -6.69
N GLY A 30 -19.25 0.96 -6.01
CA GLY A 30 -20.60 0.85 -5.46
C GLY A 30 -21.68 0.67 -6.54
N ASP A 31 -21.54 1.37 -7.67
CA ASP A 31 -22.48 1.25 -8.80
C ASP A 31 -22.32 -0.11 -9.51
N LEU A 32 -21.09 -0.64 -9.60
CA LEU A 32 -20.84 -2.02 -10.05
C LEU A 32 -21.52 -3.03 -9.12
N GLY A 33 -21.36 -2.87 -7.81
CA GLY A 33 -22.03 -3.71 -6.80
C GLY A 33 -23.55 -3.63 -6.91
N GLN A 34 -24.10 -2.45 -7.23
CA GLN A 34 -25.52 -2.27 -7.49
C GLN A 34 -26.00 -3.04 -8.72
N LYS A 35 -25.22 -3.00 -9.82
CA LYS A 35 -25.59 -3.66 -11.08
C LYS A 35 -25.58 -5.19 -10.94
N CYS A 36 -24.65 -5.74 -10.14
CA CYS A 36 -24.50 -7.17 -9.93
C CYS A 36 -25.49 -7.76 -8.90
N PHE A 37 -25.71 -7.10 -7.76
CA PHE A 37 -26.45 -7.64 -6.62
C PHE A 37 -27.55 -6.70 -6.09
N GLY A 38 -27.90 -5.66 -6.84
CA GLY A 38 -28.89 -4.66 -6.43
C GLY A 38 -28.41 -3.77 -5.28
N THR A 39 -29.37 -3.12 -4.60
CA THR A 39 -29.09 -2.15 -3.53
C THR A 39 -28.27 -2.72 -2.37
N ILE A 40 -28.41 -4.02 -2.07
CA ILE A 40 -27.62 -4.70 -1.03
C ILE A 40 -26.15 -4.76 -1.45
N GLY A 41 -25.87 -5.13 -2.71
CA GLY A 41 -24.51 -5.17 -3.27
C GLY A 41 -23.80 -3.84 -3.24
N ARG A 42 -24.53 -2.76 -3.55
CA ARG A 42 -24.01 -1.39 -3.44
C ARG A 42 -23.55 -1.09 -2.01
N CYS A 43 -24.45 -1.26 -1.05
CA CYS A 43 -24.19 -0.98 0.36
C CYS A 43 -23.00 -1.81 0.88
N SER A 44 -22.97 -3.10 0.58
CA SER A 44 -21.85 -3.97 0.98
C SER A 44 -20.53 -3.53 0.36
N THR A 45 -20.50 -3.19 -0.93
CA THR A 45 -19.26 -2.77 -1.61
C THR A 45 -18.73 -1.45 -1.06
N GLU A 46 -19.61 -0.46 -0.87
CA GLU A 46 -19.24 0.84 -0.29
C GLU A 46 -18.72 0.69 1.15
N ILE A 47 -19.36 -0.13 2.00
CA ILE A 47 -18.90 -0.40 3.37
C ILE A 47 -17.53 -1.09 3.38
N LEU A 48 -17.33 -2.10 2.53
CA LEU A 48 -16.07 -2.83 2.47
C LEU A 48 -14.91 -1.93 2.04
N ILE A 49 -15.13 -1.09 1.02
CA ILE A 49 -14.13 -0.11 0.56
C ILE A 49 -13.83 0.92 1.65
N PHE A 50 -14.86 1.43 2.32
CA PHE A 50 -14.67 2.37 3.41
C PHE A 50 -13.85 1.76 4.56
N LEU A 51 -14.16 0.51 4.94
CA LEU A 51 -13.46 -0.18 6.00
C LEU A 51 -12.00 -0.47 5.64
N SER A 52 -11.72 -0.91 4.40
CA SER A 52 -10.35 -1.16 3.93
C SER A 52 -9.54 0.13 3.91
N GLN A 53 -10.12 1.22 3.40
CA GLN A 53 -9.45 2.51 3.27
C GLN A 53 -9.16 3.17 4.64
N ALA A 54 -10.12 3.04 5.57
CA ALA A 54 -9.95 3.51 6.94
C ALA A 54 -8.86 2.71 7.66
N GLY A 55 -8.87 1.38 7.54
CA GLY A 55 -7.82 0.52 8.08
C GLY A 55 -6.44 0.85 7.52
N GLY A 56 -6.36 1.05 6.19
CA GLY A 56 -5.14 1.46 5.50
C GLY A 56 -4.56 2.76 6.06
N SER A 57 -5.42 3.78 6.18
CA SER A 57 -5.07 5.10 6.70
C SER A 57 -4.54 5.03 8.14
N VAL A 58 -5.21 4.25 9.01
CA VAL A 58 -4.77 4.07 10.41
C VAL A 58 -3.41 3.40 10.49
N ALA A 59 -3.15 2.38 9.67
CA ALA A 59 -1.86 1.69 9.64
C ALA A 59 -0.72 2.64 9.22
N TYR A 60 -0.91 3.46 8.19
CA TYR A 60 0.06 4.48 7.78
C TYR A 60 0.32 5.52 8.88
N LEU A 61 -0.72 5.98 9.59
CA LEU A 61 -0.57 6.90 10.71
C LEU A 61 0.28 6.30 11.85
N ILE A 62 0.03 5.04 12.21
CA ILE A 62 0.82 4.33 13.23
C ILE A 62 2.29 4.22 12.77
N PHE A 63 2.52 3.84 11.51
CA PHE A 63 3.86 3.73 10.95
C PHE A 63 4.62 5.07 11.01
N ILE A 64 4.01 6.17 10.56
CA ILE A 64 4.63 7.50 10.60
C ILE A 64 4.90 7.92 12.04
N ALA A 65 3.94 7.71 12.95
CA ALA A 65 4.09 8.05 14.35
C ALA A 65 5.25 7.31 15.02
N GLN A 66 5.42 6.02 14.75
CA GLN A 66 6.51 5.22 15.31
C GLN A 66 7.88 5.65 14.77
N ASN A 67 7.98 5.89 13.45
CA ASN A 67 9.22 6.37 12.83
C ASN A 67 9.62 7.75 13.35
N LEU A 68 8.65 8.67 13.42
CA LEU A 68 8.93 10.03 13.88
C LEU A 68 9.21 10.08 15.38
N HIS A 69 8.53 9.27 16.20
CA HIS A 69 8.85 9.12 17.62
C HIS A 69 10.28 8.59 17.83
N SER A 70 10.73 7.65 17.01
CA SER A 70 12.12 7.17 17.05
C SER A 70 13.15 8.24 16.68
N MET A 71 12.75 9.34 16.02
CA MET A 71 13.66 10.36 15.48
C MET A 71 13.63 11.70 16.21
N LEU A 72 12.43 12.24 16.49
CA LEU A 72 12.25 13.62 16.92
C LEU A 72 11.87 13.79 18.40
N THR A 73 11.26 12.79 19.03
CA THR A 73 10.63 12.98 20.34
C THR A 73 11.16 12.02 21.41
N GLN A 74 12.21 12.46 22.11
CA GLN A 74 12.38 12.10 23.53
C GLN A 74 11.47 12.95 24.46
N PHE A 75 10.76 13.96 23.92
CA PHE A 75 10.04 14.97 24.71
C PHE A 75 8.50 14.83 24.73
N MET A 76 7.90 13.96 23.90
CA MET A 76 6.43 13.81 23.84
C MET A 76 6.02 12.37 23.52
N SER A 77 4.93 11.88 24.14
CA SER A 77 4.41 10.54 23.92
C SER A 77 3.85 10.35 22.49
N PRO A 78 3.98 9.14 21.90
CA PRO A 78 3.58 8.87 20.52
C PRO A 78 2.08 9.11 20.29
N ASP A 79 1.24 8.84 21.30
CA ASP A 79 -0.20 9.03 21.23
C ASP A 79 -0.57 10.51 21.04
N THR A 80 0.08 11.40 21.80
CA THR A 80 -0.19 12.84 21.72
C THR A 80 0.27 13.41 20.38
N PHE A 81 1.34 12.88 19.79
CA PHE A 81 1.80 13.31 18.47
C PHE A 81 0.80 12.96 17.36
N ILE A 82 0.20 11.77 17.41
CA ILE A 82 -0.82 11.33 16.44
C ILE A 82 -2.04 12.27 16.49
N PHE A 83 -2.58 12.49 17.68
CA PHE A 83 -3.81 13.27 17.83
C PHE A 83 -3.61 14.78 17.64
N ALA A 84 -2.45 15.32 18.04
CA ALA A 84 -2.22 16.77 18.01
C ALA A 84 -1.68 17.29 16.67
N ILE A 85 -0.94 16.48 15.91
CA ILE A 85 -0.22 16.94 14.70
C ILE A 85 -0.64 16.16 13.46
N LEU A 86 -0.61 14.83 13.50
CA LEU A 86 -0.89 14.02 12.31
C LEU A 86 -2.35 14.10 11.86
N LEU A 87 -3.32 13.96 12.78
CA LEU A 87 -4.74 14.06 12.44
C LEU A 87 -5.17 15.40 11.82
N PRO A 88 -4.85 16.58 12.41
CA PRO A 88 -5.23 17.84 11.79
C PRO A 88 -4.54 18.07 10.43
N MET A 89 -3.33 17.56 10.25
CA MET A 89 -2.63 17.60 8.96
C MET A 89 -3.31 16.71 7.91
N GLN A 90 -3.77 15.51 8.30
CA GLN A 90 -4.56 14.61 7.45
C GLN A 90 -5.88 15.28 7.01
N ILE A 91 -6.58 15.96 7.95
CA ILE A 91 -7.81 16.70 7.66
C ILE A 91 -7.53 17.84 6.68
N ALA A 92 -6.44 18.58 6.87
CA ALA A 92 -6.03 19.64 5.96
C ALA A 92 -5.73 19.10 4.54
N LEU A 93 -5.02 17.98 4.42
CA LEU A 93 -4.77 17.30 3.16
C LEU A 93 -6.06 16.77 2.51
N SER A 94 -7.04 16.32 3.30
CA SER A 94 -8.33 15.86 2.79
C SER A 94 -9.13 16.98 2.09
N PHE A 95 -8.83 18.26 2.34
CA PHE A 95 -9.42 19.36 1.59
C PHE A 95 -8.85 19.52 0.18
N VAL A 96 -7.69 18.92 -0.11
CA VAL A 96 -7.09 18.92 -1.44
C VAL A 96 -7.81 17.88 -2.31
N ARG A 97 -8.80 18.34 -3.08
CA ARG A 97 -9.61 17.47 -3.97
C ARG A 97 -8.94 17.07 -5.28
N SER A 98 -7.75 17.60 -5.59
CA SER A 98 -7.05 17.32 -6.85
C SER A 98 -5.89 16.35 -6.63
N LEU A 99 -6.06 15.09 -7.02
CA LEU A 99 -4.99 14.08 -7.05
C LEU A 99 -3.82 14.52 -7.94
N SER A 100 -4.11 15.22 -9.05
CA SER A 100 -3.08 15.75 -9.94
C SER A 100 -2.16 16.77 -9.27
N SER A 101 -2.65 17.54 -8.29
CA SER A 101 -1.80 18.49 -7.56
C SER A 101 -0.82 17.81 -6.61
N LEU A 102 -1.13 16.59 -6.16
CA LEU A 102 -0.28 15.82 -5.24
C LEU A 102 0.75 14.97 -5.99
N SER A 103 0.53 14.69 -7.27
CA SER A 103 1.45 13.90 -8.11
C SER A 103 2.93 14.33 -8.03
N PRO A 104 3.32 15.62 -8.16
CA PRO A 104 4.74 15.99 -8.07
C PRO A 104 5.34 15.74 -6.68
N PHE A 105 4.54 15.92 -5.61
CA PHE A 105 4.97 15.60 -4.26
C PHE A 105 5.10 14.08 -4.04
N SER A 106 4.18 13.29 -4.59
CA SER A 106 4.23 11.83 -4.57
C SER A 106 5.49 11.31 -5.26
N ILE A 107 5.82 11.81 -6.46
CA ILE A 107 7.02 11.39 -7.20
C ILE A 107 8.29 11.68 -6.39
N PHE A 108 8.34 12.83 -5.70
CA PHE A 108 9.45 13.15 -4.81
C PHE A 108 9.53 12.18 -3.62
N ALA A 109 8.39 11.91 -2.96
CA ALA A 109 8.33 10.97 -1.86
C ALA A 109 8.73 9.54 -2.29
N ASP A 110 8.27 9.09 -3.46
CA ASP A 110 8.63 7.80 -4.05
C ASP A 110 10.12 7.72 -4.37
N ALA A 111 10.72 8.79 -4.89
CA ALA A 111 12.17 8.85 -5.12
C ALA A 111 12.97 8.74 -3.81
N CYS A 112 12.53 9.42 -2.75
CA CYS A 112 13.10 9.27 -1.41
C CYS A 112 12.94 7.84 -0.89
N ASN A 113 11.79 7.21 -1.10
CA ASN A 113 11.54 5.83 -0.69
C ASN A 113 12.47 4.85 -1.42
N VAL A 114 12.64 4.98 -2.74
CA VAL A 114 13.60 4.17 -3.51
C VAL A 114 15.04 4.38 -3.02
N LEU A 115 15.44 5.61 -2.71
CA LEU A 115 16.76 5.91 -2.16
C LEU A 115 16.95 5.26 -0.77
N ALA A 116 15.96 5.38 0.11
CA ALA A 116 15.96 4.76 1.43
C ALA A 116 16.12 3.24 1.31
N MET A 117 15.37 2.62 0.41
CA MET A 117 15.43 1.19 0.11
C MET A 117 16.81 0.78 -0.40
N ALA A 118 17.43 1.58 -1.28
CA ALA A 118 18.78 1.35 -1.78
C ALA A 118 19.86 1.45 -0.68
N ILE A 119 19.71 2.37 0.27
CA ILE A 119 20.61 2.48 1.43
C ILE A 119 20.52 1.24 2.30
N VAL A 120 19.29 0.76 2.59
CA VAL A 120 19.09 -0.46 3.37
C VAL A 120 19.72 -1.66 2.66
N ILE A 121 19.47 -1.86 1.36
CA ILE A 121 20.08 -2.96 0.59
C ILE A 121 21.62 -2.88 0.61
N LYS A 122 22.20 -1.67 0.59
CA LYS A 122 23.65 -1.51 0.66
C LYS A 122 24.23 -1.92 2.02
N GLU A 123 23.56 -1.57 3.11
CA GLU A 123 23.97 -2.01 4.45
C GLU A 123 23.75 -3.51 4.64
N ASP A 124 22.66 -4.05 4.10
CA ASP A 124 22.37 -5.49 4.05
C ASP A 124 23.52 -6.27 3.39
N ILE A 125 23.96 -5.86 2.20
CA ILE A 125 25.07 -6.49 1.46
C ILE A 125 26.40 -6.42 2.24
N ARG A 126 26.62 -5.39 3.07
CA ARG A 126 27.82 -5.32 3.93
C ARG A 126 27.79 -6.32 5.08
N LEU A 127 26.59 -6.74 5.49
CA LEU A 127 26.36 -7.70 6.56
C LEU A 127 26.43 -9.16 6.10
N PHE A 128 26.48 -9.41 4.78
CA PHE A 128 26.56 -10.75 4.17
C PHE A 128 27.87 -11.53 4.44
N ASP A 129 28.79 -10.99 5.24
CA ASP A 129 30.07 -11.62 5.58
C ASP A 129 29.96 -12.71 6.68
N HIS A 130 28.73 -13.14 7.01
CA HIS A 130 28.47 -14.23 7.96
C HIS A 130 27.77 -15.41 7.26
N PRO A 131 28.26 -16.66 7.46
CA PRO A 131 27.78 -17.82 6.73
C PRO A 131 26.29 -18.07 6.99
N PHE A 132 25.57 -18.43 5.93
CA PHE A 132 24.13 -18.72 5.83
C PHE A 132 23.63 -19.92 6.67
N ALA A 133 24.08 -20.05 7.92
CA ALA A 133 23.71 -21.16 8.78
C ALA A 133 22.48 -20.80 9.63
N ASP A 134 21.46 -21.68 9.55
CA ASP A 134 20.17 -21.64 10.28
C ASP A 134 19.27 -20.43 10.03
N ARG A 135 18.50 -20.48 8.93
CA ARG A 135 17.31 -19.65 8.77
C ARG A 135 16.12 -20.53 8.47
N SER A 136 15.18 -20.61 9.41
CA SER A 136 13.92 -21.26 9.11
C SER A 136 13.09 -20.32 8.23
N ALA A 137 12.55 -20.88 7.14
CA ALA A 137 11.63 -20.16 6.26
C ALA A 137 10.23 -19.98 6.90
N PHE A 138 10.03 -20.48 8.13
CA PHE A 138 8.72 -20.63 8.75
C PHE A 138 8.76 -20.22 10.22
N ASN A 139 8.45 -18.94 10.50
CA ASN A 139 8.37 -18.37 11.84
C ASN A 139 7.12 -18.83 12.65
N GLY A 140 6.72 -20.09 12.49
CA GLY A 140 5.60 -20.70 13.20
C GLY A 140 4.20 -20.37 12.67
N LEU A 141 3.19 -21.04 13.24
CA LEU A 141 1.79 -20.96 12.80
C LEU A 141 1.17 -19.55 12.97
N TRP A 142 1.70 -18.74 13.89
CA TRP A 142 1.25 -17.36 14.15
C TRP A 142 1.78 -16.34 13.13
N ALA A 143 2.85 -16.66 12.40
CA ALA A 143 3.33 -15.80 11.31
C ALA A 143 2.38 -15.81 10.09
N ILE A 144 1.54 -16.85 9.96
CA ILE A 144 0.57 -16.99 8.85
C ILE A 144 -0.47 -15.87 8.85
N PRO A 145 -1.25 -15.64 9.94
CA PRO A 145 -2.24 -14.55 9.96
C PRO A 145 -1.60 -13.16 9.87
N PHE A 146 -0.41 -12.97 10.44
CA PHE A 146 0.32 -11.71 10.32
C PHE A 146 0.75 -11.43 8.86
N SER A 147 1.38 -12.40 8.21
CA SER A 147 1.81 -12.29 6.81
C SER A 147 0.61 -12.11 5.88
N PHE A 148 -0.51 -12.78 6.17
CA PHE A 148 -1.76 -12.60 5.44
C PHE A 148 -2.30 -11.17 5.60
N GLY A 149 -2.25 -10.60 6.81
CA GLY A 149 -2.62 -9.20 7.06
C GLY A 149 -1.76 -8.20 6.27
N VAL A 150 -0.44 -8.41 6.24
CA VAL A 150 0.49 -7.58 5.44
C VAL A 150 0.19 -7.73 3.95
N ALA A 151 -0.06 -8.95 3.47
CA ALA A 151 -0.42 -9.19 2.07
C ALA A 151 -1.74 -8.50 1.68
N LEU A 152 -2.78 -8.59 2.53
CA LEU A 152 -4.04 -7.89 2.31
C LEU A 152 -3.86 -6.38 2.31
N PHE A 153 -3.03 -5.85 3.21
CA PHE A 153 -2.69 -4.43 3.25
C PHE A 153 -2.03 -3.97 1.95
N CYS A 154 -1.16 -4.77 1.33
CA CYS A 154 -0.56 -4.45 0.03
C CYS A 154 -1.58 -4.34 -1.12
N PHE A 155 -2.74 -5.01 -1.02
CA PHE A 155 -3.78 -4.98 -2.06
C PHE A 155 -4.85 -3.90 -1.86
N GLU A 156 -4.80 -3.14 -0.76
CA GLU A 156 -5.80 -2.09 -0.44
C GLU A 156 -5.88 -0.99 -1.51
N GLY A 157 -4.79 -0.71 -2.22
CA GLY A 157 -4.73 0.28 -3.30
C GLY A 157 -5.64 0.02 -4.51
N PHE A 158 -6.14 -1.21 -4.70
CA PHE A 158 -7.09 -1.52 -5.79
C PHE A 158 -8.41 -0.75 -5.68
N SER A 159 -8.81 -0.39 -4.46
CA SER A 159 -10.03 0.39 -4.22
C SER A 159 -9.97 1.81 -4.80
N MET A 160 -8.76 2.35 -5.02
CA MET A 160 -8.54 3.68 -5.59
C MET A 160 -8.39 3.69 -7.12
N THR A 161 -8.36 2.53 -7.78
CA THR A 161 -8.11 2.40 -9.22
C THR A 161 -9.07 3.24 -10.08
N LEU A 162 -10.38 3.21 -9.79
CA LEU A 162 -11.38 4.00 -10.53
C LEU A 162 -11.19 5.52 -10.33
N ALA A 163 -10.83 5.96 -9.12
CA ALA A 163 -10.56 7.37 -8.84
C ALA A 163 -9.29 7.86 -9.53
N LEU A 164 -8.26 7.02 -9.60
CA LEU A 164 -7.03 7.29 -10.34
C LEU A 164 -7.28 7.38 -11.85
N GLU A 165 -8.05 6.44 -12.42
CA GLU A 165 -8.45 6.49 -13.81
C GLU A 165 -9.20 7.78 -14.15
N ALA A 166 -10.16 8.17 -13.29
CA ALA A 166 -10.93 9.38 -13.46
C ALA A 166 -10.06 10.66 -13.48
N SER A 167 -8.95 10.65 -12.74
CA SER A 167 -7.98 11.75 -12.63
C SER A 167 -6.91 11.74 -13.73
N MET A 168 -6.83 10.71 -14.59
CA MET A 168 -5.85 10.67 -15.68
C MET A 168 -6.28 11.54 -16.86
N ALA A 169 -5.31 12.25 -17.46
CA ALA A 169 -5.51 13.00 -18.69
C ALA A 169 -5.88 12.08 -19.88
N GLU A 170 -5.32 10.86 -19.93
CA GLU A 170 -5.57 9.87 -20.97
C GLU A 170 -6.03 8.53 -20.38
N ARG A 171 -7.34 8.38 -20.15
CA ARG A 171 -7.94 7.16 -19.56
C ARG A 171 -7.64 5.88 -20.35
N LYS A 172 -7.56 5.97 -21.70
CA LYS A 172 -7.28 4.82 -22.58
C LYS A 172 -5.94 4.14 -22.29
N LYS A 173 -4.97 4.85 -21.70
CA LYS A 173 -3.65 4.31 -21.34
C LYS A 173 -3.61 3.75 -19.92
N PHE A 174 -4.67 3.95 -19.12
CA PHE A 174 -4.69 3.62 -17.69
C PHE A 174 -4.33 2.16 -17.42
N LYS A 175 -4.98 1.20 -18.09
CA LYS A 175 -4.70 -0.23 -17.93
C LYS A 175 -3.23 -0.60 -18.18
N TRP A 176 -2.62 -0.01 -19.21
CA TRP A 176 -1.23 -0.27 -19.56
C TRP A 176 -0.26 0.32 -18.53
N VAL A 177 -0.48 1.59 -18.12
CA VAL A 177 0.34 2.27 -17.11
C VAL A 177 0.22 1.56 -15.75
N LEU A 178 -0.99 1.20 -15.34
CA LEU A 178 -1.25 0.47 -14.10
C LEU A 178 -0.54 -0.89 -14.09
N SER A 179 -0.62 -1.63 -15.20
CA SER A 179 0.07 -2.92 -15.34
C SER A 179 1.58 -2.77 -15.20
N GLN A 180 2.19 -1.79 -15.85
CA GLN A 180 3.62 -1.51 -15.72
C GLN A 180 4.00 -1.13 -14.28
N ALA A 181 3.19 -0.30 -13.61
CA ALA A 181 3.43 0.10 -12.23
C ALA A 181 3.36 -1.11 -11.27
N LEU A 182 2.36 -1.98 -11.44
CA LEU A 182 2.21 -3.20 -10.64
C LEU A 182 3.36 -4.20 -10.84
N VAL A 183 3.83 -4.38 -12.07
CA VAL A 183 5.00 -5.23 -12.35
C VAL A 183 6.27 -4.64 -11.74
N CYS A 184 6.46 -3.32 -11.86
CA CYS A 184 7.60 -2.62 -11.30
C CYS A 184 7.66 -2.75 -9.77
N ILE A 185 6.55 -2.43 -9.08
CA ILE A 185 6.52 -2.48 -7.61
C ILE A 185 6.66 -3.91 -7.09
N MET A 186 6.07 -4.90 -7.77
CA MET A 186 6.24 -6.31 -7.42
C MET A 186 7.72 -6.73 -7.52
N PHE A 187 8.43 -6.31 -8.57
CA PHE A 187 9.84 -6.59 -8.72
C PHE A 187 10.69 -5.92 -7.63
N VAL A 188 10.41 -4.66 -7.30
CA VAL A 188 11.11 -3.92 -6.24
C VAL A 188 10.87 -4.59 -4.88
N TYR A 189 9.63 -4.92 -4.54
CA TYR A 189 9.29 -5.60 -3.28
C TYR A 189 9.88 -7.00 -3.19
N ALA A 190 9.90 -7.77 -4.29
CA ALA A 190 10.55 -9.08 -4.31
C ALA A 190 12.06 -8.96 -4.07
N CYS A 191 12.73 -8.03 -4.77
CA CYS A 191 14.16 -7.77 -4.57
C CYS A 191 14.46 -7.35 -3.13
N PHE A 192 13.70 -6.39 -2.59
CA PHE A 192 13.90 -5.89 -1.24
C PHE A 192 13.61 -6.97 -0.18
N GLY A 193 12.53 -7.73 -0.34
CA GLY A 193 12.18 -8.82 0.58
C GLY A 193 13.22 -9.93 0.60
N VAL A 194 13.75 -10.32 -0.57
CA VAL A 194 14.82 -11.32 -0.67
C VAL A 194 16.11 -10.80 -0.03
N CYS A 195 16.55 -9.57 -0.35
CA CYS A 195 17.74 -8.98 0.25
C CYS A 195 17.63 -8.83 1.78
N GLY A 196 16.50 -8.32 2.28
CA GLY A 196 16.26 -8.12 3.71
C GLY A 196 16.20 -9.44 4.47
N TYR A 197 15.51 -10.46 3.95
CA TYR A 197 15.51 -11.80 4.53
C TYR A 197 16.92 -12.41 4.52
N LEU A 198 17.68 -12.16 3.45
CA LEU A 198 19.06 -12.62 3.34
C LEU A 198 20.05 -11.85 4.24
N ALA A 199 19.74 -10.65 4.70
CA ALA A 199 20.59 -9.91 5.63
C ALA A 199 20.28 -10.21 7.11
N TYR A 200 19.01 -10.18 7.52
CA TYR A 200 18.63 -10.21 8.95
C TYR A 200 18.13 -11.57 9.46
N GLY A 201 17.75 -12.51 8.57
CA GLY A 201 17.23 -13.81 8.98
C GLY A 201 16.03 -13.74 9.93
N GLU A 202 16.03 -14.56 10.99
CA GLU A 202 14.93 -14.63 11.97
C GLU A 202 14.81 -13.40 12.89
N ALA A 203 15.79 -12.48 12.89
CA ALA A 203 15.76 -11.25 13.70
C ALA A 203 15.02 -10.08 13.04
N THR A 204 14.33 -10.30 11.91
CA THR A 204 13.61 -9.28 11.16
C THR A 204 12.38 -8.81 11.94
N LYS A 205 12.49 -7.66 12.63
CA LYS A 205 11.31 -6.96 13.19
C LYS A 205 10.35 -6.48 12.09
N ASP A 206 9.06 -6.38 12.44
CA ASP A 206 7.94 -5.97 11.59
C ASP A 206 8.13 -4.63 10.87
N ILE A 207 8.99 -3.75 11.40
CA ILE A 207 9.39 -2.49 10.77
C ILE A 207 10.89 -2.54 10.54
N VAL A 208 11.29 -2.69 9.27
CA VAL A 208 12.70 -2.76 8.86
C VAL A 208 13.48 -1.51 9.29
N THR A 209 12.83 -0.34 9.27
CA THR A 209 13.43 0.94 9.72
C THR A 209 13.82 0.93 11.20
N LEU A 210 13.23 0.07 12.03
CA LEU A 210 13.57 -0.10 13.45
C LEU A 210 14.71 -1.10 13.69
N ASN A 211 15.14 -1.86 12.67
CA ASN A 211 16.30 -2.78 12.77
C ASN A 211 17.64 -2.11 12.46
N LEU A 212 17.64 -0.92 11.86
CA LEU A 212 18.86 -0.21 11.55
C LEU A 212 19.53 0.34 12.82
N HIS A 213 20.78 -0.06 13.05
CA HIS A 213 21.61 0.42 14.17
C HIS A 213 21.81 1.95 14.08
N ASN A 214 22.01 2.63 15.21
CA ASN A 214 22.12 4.11 15.31
C ASN A 214 23.37 4.68 14.62
N SER A 215 23.40 4.69 13.29
CA SER A 215 24.38 5.38 12.45
C SER A 215 23.72 6.50 11.65
N TRP A 216 24.49 7.50 11.23
CA TRP A 216 23.99 8.69 10.52
C TRP A 216 23.15 8.37 9.26
N SER A 217 23.49 7.27 8.56
CA SER A 217 22.73 6.76 7.41
C SER A 217 21.35 6.20 7.78
N SER A 218 21.18 5.65 8.98
CA SER A 218 19.90 5.16 9.49
C SER A 218 18.93 6.28 9.81
N SER A 219 19.43 7.43 10.25
CA SER A 219 18.60 8.62 10.45
C SER A 219 18.08 9.19 9.15
N ALA A 220 18.84 9.08 8.05
CA ALA A 220 18.40 9.55 6.72
C ALA A 220 17.29 8.68 6.10
N VAL A 221 17.25 7.39 6.43
CA VAL A 221 16.21 6.44 5.96
C VAL A 221 14.93 6.54 6.79
N LYS A 222 15.03 6.99 8.04
CA LYS A 222 13.89 7.24 8.94
C LYS A 222 13.18 8.58 8.66
N ILE A 223 13.81 9.48 7.88
CA ILE A 223 13.25 10.76 7.41
C ILE A 223 12.47 10.51 6.11
#